data_AF-A0A939KSG7-F1
#
_entry.id   AF-A0A939KSG7-F1
#
_cell.length_a   1.000
_cell.length_b   1.000
_cell.length_c   1.000
_cell.angle_alpha   90.00
_cell.angle_beta   90.00
_cell.angle_gamma   90.00
#
_symmetry.space_group_name_H-M   'P 1'
#
loop_
_entity.id
_entity.type
_entity.pdbx_description
1 polymer ?
#
loop_
_entity_poly.entity_id
_entity_poly.type
_entity_poly.pdbx_seq_one_letter_code
_entity_poly.pdbx_strand_id
1 'polypeptide(L)'
;MGNFTVTVTASDHAKGRVEDVFNIEVSSPITGIPKDYELQGTENADTLSGDRGNDSLYGGEGSDTLYGQEGDDLLDGGNGSDTLYGGDGVDTFVLAPGMGQDTIDDFTNHTDKIRLEGGLIFTELEIASHQGSSTSIKVAASGEVLAILSGIDYEVIRADDFV
;
A
#
# COMPACT_ATOMS: atom_id res chain seq x y z
N MET A 1 8.48 -23.24 8.99
CA MET A 1 9.81 -22.63 9.25
C MET A 1 10.80 -23.27 8.29
N GLY A 2 11.30 -22.51 7.31
CA GLY A 2 12.30 -22.99 6.35
C GLY A 2 13.68 -23.11 6.99
N ASN A 3 14.47 -24.08 6.54
CA ASN A 3 15.86 -24.20 6.98
C ASN A 3 16.76 -23.31 6.12
N PHE A 4 17.58 -22.50 6.75
CA PHE A 4 18.63 -21.73 6.07
C PHE A 4 19.87 -22.59 5.88
N THR A 5 20.49 -22.50 4.71
CA THR A 5 21.80 -23.11 4.47
C THR A 5 22.85 -22.02 4.52
N VAL A 6 23.62 -21.97 5.61
CA VAL A 6 24.80 -21.13 5.71
C VAL A 6 25.98 -21.91 5.12
N THR A 7 26.58 -21.39 4.06
CA THR A 7 27.82 -21.97 3.53
C THR A 7 29.01 -21.24 4.15
N VAL A 8 29.77 -21.94 4.98
CA VAL A 8 31.03 -21.43 5.53
C VAL A 8 32.16 -21.93 4.64
N THR A 9 32.85 -21.00 3.98
CA THR A 9 34.02 -21.35 3.16
C THR A 9 35.27 -20.82 3.85
N ALA A 10 36.15 -21.73 4.27
CA ALA A 10 37.49 -21.37 4.73
C ALA A 10 38.43 -21.41 3.53
N SER A 11 39.07 -20.28 3.22
CA SER A 11 40.14 -20.23 2.22
C SER A 11 41.47 -20.05 2.96
N ASP A 12 42.29 -21.11 2.99
CA ASP A 12 43.67 -21.02 3.49
C ASP A 12 44.47 -20.13 2.55
N HIS A 13 44.92 -18.97 3.06
CA HIS A 13 45.84 -18.12 2.32
C HIS A 13 47.26 -18.58 2.61
N ALA A 14 47.72 -19.56 1.81
CA ALA A 14 49.10 -20.03 1.66
C ALA A 14 50.03 -19.73 2.85
N LYS A 15 50.12 -20.68 3.79
CA LYS A 15 51.20 -20.89 4.79
C LYS A 15 52.00 -19.63 5.15
N GLY A 16 51.60 -18.92 6.20
CA GLY A 16 52.49 -17.96 6.87
C GLY A 16 51.85 -16.78 7.60
N ARG A 17 50.52 -16.63 7.59
CA ARG A 17 49.82 -15.62 8.39
C ARG A 17 48.98 -16.30 9.47
N VAL A 18 48.87 -15.65 10.62
CA VAL A 18 48.20 -16.15 11.85
C VAL A 18 46.71 -15.78 11.87
N GLU A 19 46.19 -15.25 10.76
CA GLU A 19 44.82 -14.78 10.64
C GLU A 19 44.25 -15.28 9.31
N ASP A 20 43.36 -16.28 9.41
CA ASP A 20 42.57 -16.78 8.29
C ASP A 20 41.29 -15.96 8.15
N VAL A 21 40.86 -15.71 6.92
CA VAL A 21 39.60 -15.01 6.64
C VAL A 21 38.50 -16.06 6.46
N PHE A 22 37.48 -16.01 7.32
CA PHE A 22 36.25 -16.78 7.15
C PHE A 22 35.24 -15.94 6.38
N ASN A 23 34.95 -16.32 5.13
CA ASN A 23 33.86 -15.70 4.39
C ASN A 23 32.56 -16.41 4.77
N ILE A 24 31.66 -15.67 5.43
CA ILE A 24 30.28 -16.09 5.64
C ILE A 24 29.46 -15.41 4.54
N GLU A 25 29.01 -16.19 3.57
CA GLU A 25 28.10 -15.70 2.53
C GLU A 25 26.71 -16.24 2.82
N VAL A 26 25.76 -15.33 3.04
CA VAL A 26 24.34 -15.65 3.04
C VAL A 26 23.82 -15.34 1.64
N SER A 27 23.63 -16.38 0.83
CA SER A 27 23.14 -16.22 -0.54
C SER A 27 21.62 -16.38 -0.60
N SER A 28 20.96 -15.32 -1.09
CA SER A 28 19.51 -15.17 -1.36
C SER A 28 18.66 -14.69 -0.18
N PRO A 29 17.58 -13.91 -0.44
CA PRO A 29 16.74 -13.36 0.61
C PRO A 29 16.11 -14.48 1.45
N ILE A 30 15.65 -14.12 2.64
CA ILE A 30 14.69 -14.90 3.42
C ILE A 30 13.35 -14.88 2.66
N THR A 31 13.29 -15.54 1.50
CA THR A 31 12.08 -15.59 0.67
C THR A 31 11.10 -16.55 1.33
N GLY A 32 9.97 -16.01 1.80
CA GLY A 32 8.85 -16.80 2.33
C GLY A 32 8.45 -16.51 3.77
N ILE A 33 9.00 -15.49 4.42
CA ILE A 33 8.34 -14.89 5.60
C ILE A 33 7.71 -13.59 5.09
N PRO A 34 6.38 -13.40 5.25
CA PRO A 34 5.77 -12.09 5.07
C PRO A 34 6.55 -11.07 5.89
N LYS A 35 6.92 -9.97 5.26
CA LYS A 35 7.71 -8.92 5.88
C LYS A 35 7.00 -7.61 5.63
N ASP A 36 6.62 -6.99 6.73
CA ASP A 36 6.05 -5.65 6.73
C ASP A 36 7.12 -4.62 6.28
N TYR A 37 6.76 -3.82 5.30
CA TYR A 37 7.53 -2.72 4.72
C TYR A 37 6.84 -1.39 5.00
N GLU A 38 7.67 -0.38 5.24
CA GLU A 38 7.25 1.02 5.20
C GLU A 38 7.93 1.63 3.98
N LEU A 39 7.15 1.95 2.96
CA LEU A 39 7.62 2.45 1.67
C LEU A 39 7.17 3.90 1.50
N GLN A 40 8.11 4.75 1.10
CA GLN A 40 7.88 6.17 0.85
C GLN A 40 8.35 6.49 -0.56
N GLY A 41 7.45 7.05 -1.37
CA GLY A 41 7.77 7.62 -2.67
C GLY A 41 8.36 9.03 -2.53
N THR A 42 8.28 9.80 -3.61
CA THR A 42 9.00 11.06 -3.80
C THR A 42 8.04 12.20 -4.12
N GLU A 43 8.53 13.22 -4.80
CA GLU A 43 7.73 14.33 -5.36
C GLU A 43 7.32 14.08 -6.82
N ASN A 44 7.62 12.88 -7.35
CA ASN A 44 7.35 12.48 -8.73
C ASN A 44 6.43 11.27 -8.76
N ALA A 45 5.88 10.97 -9.93
CA ALA A 45 5.14 9.74 -10.15
C ALA A 45 5.99 8.49 -9.85
N ASP A 46 5.57 7.74 -8.85
CA ASP A 46 6.24 6.56 -8.32
C ASP A 46 5.39 5.29 -8.49
N THR A 47 6.05 4.14 -8.39
CA THR A 47 5.39 2.84 -8.29
C THR A 47 5.91 2.10 -7.08
N LEU A 48 5.06 1.89 -6.09
CA LEU A 48 5.39 1.24 -4.82
C LEU A 48 4.70 -0.13 -4.72
N SER A 49 5.37 -1.10 -4.12
CA SER A 49 4.82 -2.45 -3.96
C SER A 49 5.24 -3.10 -2.65
N GLY A 50 4.26 -3.50 -1.83
CA GLY A 50 4.44 -4.09 -0.50
C GLY A 50 4.90 -5.55 -0.50
N ASP A 51 4.55 -6.33 -1.52
CA ASP A 51 4.78 -7.78 -1.62
C ASP A 51 3.92 -8.62 -0.67
N ARG A 52 4.46 -9.11 0.45
CA ARG A 52 3.71 -9.95 1.39
C ARG A 52 4.02 -9.45 2.77
N GLY A 53 3.01 -9.21 3.58
CA GLY A 53 3.16 -8.59 4.88
C GLY A 53 2.10 -7.53 5.06
N ASN A 54 2.04 -6.94 6.24
CA ASN A 54 1.14 -5.82 6.49
C ASN A 54 1.94 -4.53 6.28
N ASP A 55 1.84 -3.98 5.09
CA ASP A 55 2.70 -2.92 4.60
C ASP A 55 2.08 -1.53 4.80
N SER A 56 2.92 -0.49 4.76
CA SER A 56 2.50 0.90 4.78
C SER A 56 3.16 1.62 3.61
N LEU A 57 2.36 2.02 2.63
CA LEU A 57 2.79 2.62 1.38
C LEU A 57 2.33 4.09 1.35
N TYR A 58 3.29 4.99 1.19
CA TYR A 58 3.08 6.44 1.10
C TYR A 58 3.61 6.95 -0.25
N GLY A 59 2.72 7.34 -1.16
CA GLY A 59 3.08 7.81 -2.51
C GLY A 59 3.89 9.10 -2.49
N GLY A 60 3.39 10.12 -1.80
CA GLY A 60 4.10 11.40 -1.63
C GLY A 60 3.45 12.50 -2.44
N GLU A 61 4.19 13.20 -3.29
CA GLU A 61 3.57 14.03 -4.33
C GLU A 61 3.74 13.34 -5.68
N GLY A 62 2.77 13.43 -6.58
CA GLY A 62 2.92 12.80 -7.87
C GLY A 62 1.61 12.31 -8.46
N SER A 63 1.69 11.24 -9.22
CA SER A 63 0.53 10.48 -9.68
C SER A 63 1.01 9.05 -9.66
N ASP A 64 0.81 8.45 -8.51
CA ASP A 64 1.50 7.26 -8.06
C ASP A 64 0.66 6.02 -8.31
N THR A 65 1.34 4.87 -8.29
CA THR A 65 0.68 3.57 -8.30
C THR A 65 1.17 2.74 -7.14
N LEU A 66 0.27 2.43 -6.20
CA LEU A 66 0.59 1.69 -4.99
C LEU A 66 -0.08 0.31 -5.04
N TYR A 67 0.70 -0.73 -4.77
CA TYR A 67 0.24 -2.12 -4.69
C TYR A 67 0.54 -2.68 -3.30
N GLY A 68 -0.48 -2.89 -2.46
CA GLY A 68 -0.34 -3.58 -1.17
C GLY A 68 0.11 -5.02 -1.36
N GLN A 69 -0.66 -5.77 -2.14
CA GLN A 69 -0.48 -7.21 -2.45
C GLN A 69 -1.06 -8.14 -1.37
N GLU A 70 -0.28 -8.96 -0.67
CA GLU A 70 -0.82 -9.90 0.34
C GLU A 70 -0.61 -9.37 1.76
N GLY A 71 -1.68 -9.13 2.50
CA GLY A 71 -1.66 -8.74 3.91
C GLY A 71 -2.60 -7.58 4.19
N ASP A 72 -2.64 -7.12 5.43
CA ASP A 72 -3.48 -5.97 5.79
C ASP A 72 -2.68 -4.68 5.60
N ASP A 73 -2.89 -4.01 4.47
CA ASP A 73 -2.05 -2.89 4.04
C ASP A 73 -2.65 -1.51 4.33
N LEU A 74 -1.78 -0.52 4.50
CA LEU A 74 -2.13 0.90 4.55
C LEU A 74 -1.62 1.59 3.29
N LEU A 75 -2.53 2.15 2.49
CA LEU A 75 -2.21 2.87 1.27
C LEU A 75 -2.62 4.34 1.38
N ASP A 76 -1.63 5.22 1.31
CA ASP A 76 -1.79 6.68 1.25
C ASP A 76 -1.14 7.17 -0.05
N GLY A 77 -1.96 7.58 -1.03
CA GLY A 77 -1.47 8.11 -2.31
C GLY A 77 -0.67 9.39 -2.14
N GLY A 78 -1.01 10.19 -1.12
CA GLY A 78 -0.44 11.52 -0.96
C GLY A 78 -1.11 12.53 -1.89
N ASN A 79 -0.36 13.55 -2.29
CA ASN A 79 -0.86 14.57 -3.21
C ASN A 79 -0.74 14.08 -4.66
N GLY A 80 -1.83 13.98 -5.38
CA GLY A 80 -1.79 13.46 -6.73
C GLY A 80 -3.14 13.02 -7.26
N SER A 81 -3.09 12.40 -8.43
CA SER A 81 -4.17 11.51 -8.85
C SER A 81 -3.57 10.11 -8.86
N ASP A 82 -3.78 9.39 -7.78
CA ASP A 82 -3.08 8.14 -7.53
C ASP A 82 -3.97 6.94 -7.87
N THR A 83 -3.33 5.80 -8.13
CA THR A 83 -4.02 4.51 -8.34
C THR A 83 -3.59 3.53 -7.26
N LEU A 84 -4.55 3.09 -6.45
CA LEU A 84 -4.33 2.30 -5.26
C LEU A 84 -4.94 0.91 -5.45
N TYR A 85 -4.13 -0.13 -5.18
CA TYR A 85 -4.51 -1.54 -5.21
C TYR A 85 -4.20 -2.14 -3.84
N GLY A 86 -5.24 -2.50 -3.08
CA GLY A 86 -5.06 -3.15 -1.77
C GLY A 86 -4.52 -4.57 -1.93
N GLY A 87 -5.21 -5.38 -2.73
CA GLY A 87 -4.89 -6.79 -2.91
C GLY A 87 -5.69 -7.70 -1.98
N ASP A 88 -5.01 -8.72 -1.44
CA ASP A 88 -5.59 -9.72 -0.55
C ASP A 88 -5.38 -9.31 0.90
N GLY A 89 -6.44 -8.97 1.63
CA GLY A 89 -6.34 -8.69 3.07
C GLY A 89 -7.45 -7.77 3.52
N VAL A 90 -7.27 -7.15 4.69
CA VAL A 90 -8.09 -6.02 5.14
C VAL A 90 -7.27 -4.75 4.95
N ASP A 91 -7.51 -4.08 3.83
CA ASP A 91 -6.71 -2.92 3.44
C ASP A 91 -7.35 -1.62 3.91
N THR A 92 -6.52 -0.61 4.13
CA THR A 92 -6.93 0.73 4.54
C THR A 92 -6.43 1.75 3.53
N PHE A 93 -7.36 2.44 2.86
CA PHE A 93 -7.06 3.52 1.92
C PHE A 93 -7.27 4.87 2.60
N VAL A 94 -6.27 5.74 2.56
CA VAL A 94 -6.32 7.07 3.20
C VAL A 94 -6.85 8.09 2.22
N LEU A 95 -7.87 8.85 2.64
CA LEU A 95 -8.41 9.97 1.86
C LEU A 95 -8.47 11.23 2.73
N ALA A 96 -7.99 12.35 2.19
CA ALA A 96 -8.16 13.67 2.79
C ALA A 96 -8.44 14.76 1.74
N PRO A 97 -9.05 15.89 2.12
CA PRO A 97 -9.27 17.01 1.21
C PRO A 97 -7.96 17.62 0.74
N GLY A 98 -7.92 18.07 -0.51
CA GLY A 98 -6.79 18.78 -1.11
C GLY A 98 -5.63 17.89 -1.54
N MET A 99 -5.75 16.57 -1.40
CA MET A 99 -4.76 15.59 -1.84
C MET A 99 -4.92 15.28 -3.33
N GLY A 100 -6.13 15.41 -3.87
CA GLY A 100 -6.42 15.21 -5.29
C GLY A 100 -7.50 14.16 -5.46
N GLN A 101 -7.57 13.55 -6.64
CA GLN A 101 -8.60 12.57 -6.96
C GLN A 101 -7.96 11.23 -7.27
N ASP A 102 -8.17 10.27 -6.38
CA ASP A 102 -7.58 8.94 -6.47
C ASP A 102 -8.52 7.94 -7.13
N THR A 103 -7.95 6.82 -7.56
CA THR A 103 -8.67 5.64 -8.00
C THR A 103 -8.30 4.48 -7.10
N ILE A 104 -9.28 3.89 -6.43
CA ILE A 104 -9.11 2.64 -5.68
C ILE A 104 -9.73 1.54 -6.54
N ASP A 105 -8.90 0.66 -7.06
CA ASP A 105 -9.32 -0.20 -8.18
C ASP A 105 -9.95 -1.53 -7.74
N ASP A 106 -9.59 -2.04 -6.56
CA ASP A 106 -9.96 -3.38 -6.07
C ASP A 106 -10.62 -3.38 -4.69
N PHE A 107 -11.21 -2.25 -4.27
CA PHE A 107 -11.88 -2.11 -2.98
C PHE A 107 -12.90 -3.24 -2.71
N THR A 108 -12.64 -4.05 -1.70
CA THR A 108 -13.51 -5.14 -1.26
C THR A 108 -14.45 -4.65 -0.16
N ASN A 109 -15.70 -4.35 -0.52
CA ASN A 109 -16.73 -3.91 0.41
C ASN A 109 -16.90 -4.86 1.62
N HIS A 110 -17.12 -4.28 2.81
CA HIS A 110 -17.15 -4.95 4.11
C HIS A 110 -15.83 -5.51 4.63
N THR A 111 -14.82 -5.71 3.78
CA THR A 111 -13.48 -6.12 4.19
C THR A 111 -12.63 -4.88 4.40
N ASP A 112 -12.41 -4.12 3.34
CA ASP A 112 -11.52 -2.96 3.34
C ASP A 112 -12.11 -1.76 4.08
N LYS A 113 -11.24 -0.79 4.34
CA LYS A 113 -11.55 0.44 5.06
C LYS A 113 -11.05 1.66 4.31
N ILE A 114 -11.79 2.74 4.46
CA ILE A 114 -11.41 4.06 4.00
C ILE A 114 -11.16 4.90 5.25
N ARG A 115 -9.91 5.27 5.49
CA ARG A 115 -9.54 6.15 6.59
C ARG A 115 -9.70 7.60 6.15
N LEU A 116 -10.51 8.35 6.89
CA LEU A 116 -10.73 9.77 6.61
C LEU A 116 -9.77 10.63 7.42
N GLU A 117 -8.99 11.45 6.73
CA GLU A 117 -8.07 12.41 7.35
C GLU A 117 -8.46 13.87 7.07
N GLY A 118 -7.70 14.82 7.59
CA GLY A 118 -8.01 16.25 7.45
C GLY A 118 -9.25 16.72 8.23
N GLY A 119 -9.73 15.91 9.18
CA GLY A 119 -10.92 16.21 10.00
C GLY A 119 -12.25 15.88 9.31
N LEU A 120 -12.21 15.23 8.14
CA LEU A 120 -13.40 14.71 7.47
C LEU A 120 -14.11 13.66 8.34
N ILE A 121 -15.43 13.66 8.28
CA ILE A 121 -16.27 12.59 8.85
C ILE A 121 -17.25 12.07 7.79
N PHE A 122 -17.70 10.82 7.94
CA PHE A 122 -18.58 10.16 6.96
C PHE A 122 -19.82 10.99 6.58
N THR A 123 -20.41 11.73 7.53
CA THR A 123 -21.61 12.55 7.28
C THR A 123 -21.36 13.77 6.39
N GLU A 124 -20.10 14.11 6.14
CA GLU A 124 -19.71 15.20 5.23
C GLU A 124 -19.48 14.70 3.80
N LEU A 125 -19.63 13.39 3.56
CA LEU A 125 -19.42 12.79 2.26
C LEU A 125 -20.72 12.66 1.46
N GLU A 126 -20.61 12.87 0.15
CA GLU A 126 -21.59 12.46 -0.85
C GLU A 126 -21.05 11.23 -1.57
N ILE A 127 -21.72 10.09 -1.41
CA ILE A 127 -21.40 8.83 -2.10
C ILE A 127 -22.39 8.64 -3.23
N ALA A 128 -21.92 8.59 -4.48
CA ALA A 128 -22.78 8.59 -5.65
C ALA A 128 -22.22 7.71 -6.78
N SER A 129 -23.12 7.21 -7.64
CA SER A 129 -22.74 6.49 -8.85
C SER A 129 -21.78 7.30 -9.71
N HIS A 130 -20.76 6.63 -10.24
CA HIS A 130 -19.82 7.14 -11.23
C HIS A 130 -19.86 6.27 -12.50
N GLN A 131 -19.27 6.74 -13.59
CA GLN A 131 -19.27 6.08 -14.90
C GLN A 131 -19.07 4.55 -14.80
N GLY A 132 -19.93 3.78 -15.47
CA GLY A 132 -19.92 2.32 -15.33
C GLY A 132 -20.52 1.87 -13.99
N SER A 133 -19.99 0.80 -13.41
CA SER A 133 -20.36 0.29 -12.08
C SER A 133 -19.43 0.84 -11.00
N SER A 134 -18.95 2.08 -11.13
CA SER A 134 -18.02 2.68 -10.18
C SER A 134 -18.74 3.64 -9.23
N THR A 135 -18.09 3.97 -8.12
CA THR A 135 -18.60 4.90 -7.10
C THR A 135 -17.67 6.09 -6.94
N SER A 136 -18.22 7.29 -6.81
CA SER A 136 -17.47 8.49 -6.43
C SER A 136 -17.71 8.83 -4.96
N ILE A 137 -16.63 9.13 -4.26
CA ILE A 137 -16.63 9.65 -2.89
C ILE A 137 -16.26 11.13 -2.96
N LYS A 138 -17.17 11.99 -2.52
CA LYS A 138 -16.99 13.44 -2.61
C LYS A 138 -17.18 14.13 -1.29
N VAL A 139 -16.55 15.27 -1.11
CA VAL A 139 -16.86 16.19 -0.01
C VAL A 139 -18.11 16.99 -0.38
N ALA A 140 -19.20 16.81 0.37
CA ALA A 140 -20.50 17.40 0.02
C ALA A 140 -20.49 18.94 -0.01
N ALA A 141 -19.67 19.57 0.83
CA ALA A 141 -19.59 21.02 0.94
C ALA A 141 -18.84 21.68 -0.22
N SER A 142 -17.75 21.08 -0.70
CA SER A 142 -16.90 21.63 -1.77
C SER A 142 -17.22 21.05 -3.15
N GLY A 143 -17.81 19.85 -3.21
CA GLY A 143 -17.98 19.07 -4.43
C GLY A 143 -16.68 18.40 -4.92
N GLU A 144 -15.61 18.50 -4.14
CA GLU A 144 -14.34 17.84 -4.42
C GLU A 144 -14.51 16.32 -4.44
N VAL A 145 -13.94 15.65 -5.44
CA VAL A 145 -13.91 14.20 -5.54
C VAL A 145 -12.62 13.73 -4.91
N LEU A 146 -12.72 12.96 -3.82
CA LEU A 146 -11.57 12.39 -3.13
C LEU A 146 -11.10 11.12 -3.84
N ALA A 147 -12.04 10.22 -4.16
CA ALA A 147 -11.71 8.97 -4.82
C ALA A 147 -12.85 8.46 -5.71
N ILE A 148 -12.45 7.65 -6.69
CA ILE A 148 -13.33 6.77 -7.45
C ILE A 148 -13.02 5.32 -7.06
N LEU A 149 -14.04 4.58 -6.62
CA LEU A 149 -13.96 3.14 -6.40
C LEU A 149 -14.37 2.43 -7.70
N SER A 150 -13.43 1.73 -8.34
CA SER A 150 -13.71 1.00 -9.58
C SER A 150 -14.60 -0.21 -9.33
N GLY A 151 -15.66 -0.38 -10.12
CA GLY A 151 -16.46 -1.61 -10.08
C GLY A 151 -17.33 -1.81 -8.83
N ILE A 152 -17.39 -0.83 -7.93
CA ILE A 152 -18.23 -0.84 -6.74
C ILE A 152 -19.50 -0.02 -6.93
N ASP A 153 -20.64 -0.63 -6.62
CA ASP A 153 -21.94 0.06 -6.58
C ASP A 153 -22.05 0.94 -5.33
N TYR A 154 -22.43 2.20 -5.51
CA TYR A 154 -22.55 3.16 -4.42
C TYR A 154 -23.60 2.71 -3.39
N GLU A 155 -24.55 1.88 -3.81
CA GLU A 155 -25.56 1.30 -2.94
C GLU A 155 -25.02 0.27 -1.96
N VAL A 156 -23.77 -0.21 -2.05
CA VAL A 156 -23.18 -1.13 -1.05
C VAL A 156 -22.29 -0.43 -0.03
N ILE A 157 -21.88 0.81 -0.30
CA ILE A 157 -21.01 1.58 0.60
C ILE A 157 -21.79 2.06 1.82
N ARG A 158 -21.22 1.87 3.00
CA ARG A 158 -21.84 2.16 4.31
C ARG A 158 -20.86 2.84 5.25
N ALA A 159 -21.38 3.38 6.35
CA ALA A 159 -20.58 4.10 7.32
C ALA A 159 -19.50 3.23 8.00
N ASP A 160 -19.68 1.91 8.06
CA ASP A 160 -18.72 0.94 8.61
C ASP A 160 -17.57 0.58 7.66
N ASP A 161 -17.63 1.02 6.40
CA ASP A 161 -16.50 1.01 5.48
C ASP A 161 -15.51 2.15 5.78
N PHE A 162 -15.85 3.09 6.67
CA PHE A 162 -15.02 4.25 7.01
C PHE A 162 -14.51 4.20 8.45
N VAL A 163 -13.27 4.66 8.67
CA VAL A 163 -12.60 4.70 9.98
C VAL A 163 -11.97 6.06 10.28
#